data_AF-A0A7X7EV55-F1
#
_entry.id   AF-A0A7X7EV55-F1
#
_cell.length_a   1.000
_cell.length_b   1.000
_cell.length_c   1.000
_cell.angle_alpha   90.00
_cell.angle_beta   90.00
_cell.angle_gamma   90.00
#
_symmetry.space_group_name_H-M   'P 1'
#
loop_
_entity.id
_entity.type
_entity.pdbx_description
1 polymer ?
#
loop_
_entity_poly.entity_id
_entity_poly.type
_entity_poly.pdbx_seq_one_letter_code
_entity_poly.pdbx_strand_id
1 'polypeptide(L)'
;MRYIIITIIASLLLTSCSPKPSAVRLAQRQTFTDVVTNPAGEGQEIELRFYGGPSLYYPLMAVWLEDEEGEYIQTLFVPRAIAIGVFKYGSNATGKWIEAAKRAPQTLPFWSHRRGIRASDGLYMPDPDNPVADAYSGATPVTSFVLKSRADNPLPSRFRVMFEVNQNWDWNEYWTNDKYPGNRNYLFNAQPAVVYESIIDLDDLKERYLLKPVGHSHPTGETGELFTDLSTITTALQIADSIVVTVKK
;
A
#
# COMPACT_ATOMS: atom_id res chain seq x y z
N MET A 1 41.93 60.29 -4.42
CA MET A 1 41.20 59.58 -3.34
C MET A 1 40.31 58.53 -4.00
N ARG A 2 40.59 57.25 -3.71
CA ARG A 2 39.90 56.08 -4.25
C ARG A 2 38.74 55.71 -3.34
N TYR A 3 37.56 55.41 -3.89
CA TYR A 3 36.49 54.73 -3.17
C TYR A 3 36.12 53.46 -3.94
N ILE A 4 36.46 52.31 -3.36
CA ILE A 4 36.08 50.98 -3.84
C ILE A 4 34.80 50.61 -3.09
N ILE A 5 33.70 50.47 -3.81
CA ILE A 5 32.42 49.97 -3.26
C ILE A 5 32.48 48.45 -3.35
N ILE A 6 32.59 47.78 -2.20
CA ILE A 6 32.51 46.33 -2.08
C ILE A 6 31.04 45.97 -1.82
N THR A 7 30.36 45.43 -2.84
CA THR A 7 29.01 44.89 -2.69
C THR A 7 29.11 43.48 -2.12
N ILE A 8 28.77 43.32 -0.85
CA ILE A 8 28.69 42.01 -0.18
C ILE A 8 27.36 41.36 -0.61
N ILE A 9 27.44 40.33 -1.46
CA ILE A 9 26.30 39.48 -1.80
C ILE A 9 26.14 38.48 -0.64
N ALA A 10 25.13 38.69 0.19
CA ALA A 10 24.72 37.72 1.20
C ALA A 10 23.92 36.58 0.52
N SER A 11 24.56 35.43 0.35
CA SER A 11 23.91 34.20 -0.08
C SER A 11 23.03 33.66 1.06
N LEU A 12 21.71 33.83 0.96
CA LEU A 12 20.77 33.10 1.80
C LEU A 12 20.79 31.61 1.41
N LEU A 13 21.45 30.81 2.24
CA LEU A 13 21.30 29.36 2.22
C LEU A 13 19.89 29.02 2.74
N LEU A 14 18.96 28.76 1.82
CA LEU A 14 17.67 28.15 2.14
C LEU A 14 17.92 26.69 2.53
N THR A 15 18.16 26.43 3.81
CA THR A 15 18.13 25.07 4.34
C THR A 15 16.68 24.59 4.31
N SER A 16 16.38 23.70 3.36
CA SER A 16 15.16 22.90 3.36
C SER A 16 15.16 22.02 4.61
N CYS A 17 14.50 22.50 5.67
CA CYS A 17 14.23 21.71 6.85
C CYS A 17 13.07 20.77 6.54
N SER A 18 13.36 19.54 6.12
CA SER A 18 12.38 18.45 6.29
C SER A 18 12.17 18.26 7.79
N PRO A 19 10.97 18.49 8.35
CA PRO A 19 10.76 18.38 9.78
C PRO A 19 10.99 16.92 10.21
N LYS A 20 11.96 16.70 11.11
CA LYS A 20 12.13 15.40 11.75
C LYS A 20 10.80 15.03 12.44
N PRO A 21 10.29 13.80 12.24
CA PRO A 21 9.06 13.39 12.90
C PRO A 21 9.20 13.51 14.42
N SER A 22 8.16 14.00 15.08
CA SER A 22 8.18 14.15 16.54
C SER A 22 8.32 12.78 17.21
N ALA A 23 8.90 12.76 18.42
CA ALA A 23 9.05 11.54 19.22
C ALA A 23 7.70 10.82 19.45
N VAL A 24 6.60 11.58 19.56
CA VAL A 24 5.23 11.04 19.68
C VAL A 24 4.81 10.28 18.42
N ARG A 25 5.10 10.81 17.23
CA ARG A 25 4.76 10.16 15.95
C ARG A 25 5.57 8.90 15.73
N LEU A 26 6.84 8.91 16.15
CA LEU A 26 7.71 7.72 16.14
C LEU A 26 7.19 6.65 17.11
N ALA A 27 6.83 7.02 18.34
CA ALA A 27 6.28 6.08 19.32
C ALA A 27 4.94 5.48 18.88
N GLN A 28 4.05 6.27 18.29
CA GLN A 28 2.76 5.78 17.76
C GLN A 28 2.93 4.81 16.59
N ARG A 29 3.98 4.95 15.77
CA ARG A 29 4.26 3.98 14.71
C ARG A 29 4.70 2.63 15.25
N GLN A 30 5.29 2.60 16.44
CA GLN A 30 5.80 1.38 17.07
C GLN A 30 4.74 0.61 17.87
N THR A 31 3.52 1.14 18.02
CA THR A 31 2.43 0.35 18.60
C THR A 31 1.95 -0.68 17.59
N PHE A 32 1.79 -1.92 18.04
CA PHE A 32 1.25 -3.00 17.24
C PHE A 32 -0.26 -3.12 17.44
N THR A 33 -1.00 -3.18 16.34
CA THR A 33 -2.40 -3.60 16.33
C THR A 33 -2.49 -5.00 15.76
N ASP A 34 -3.26 -5.89 16.40
CA ASP A 34 -3.55 -7.20 15.84
C ASP A 34 -4.73 -7.11 14.85
N VAL A 35 -4.55 -7.70 13.68
CA VAL A 35 -5.58 -7.90 12.66
C VAL A 35 -5.73 -9.40 12.47
N VAL A 36 -6.94 -9.90 12.62
CA VAL A 36 -7.24 -11.33 12.41
C VAL A 36 -8.25 -11.44 11.28
N THR A 37 -7.91 -12.21 10.26
CA THR A 37 -8.75 -12.50 9.10
C THR A 37 -8.80 -14.00 8.88
N ASN A 38 -9.89 -14.47 8.28
CA ASN A 38 -10.10 -15.87 7.92
C ASN A 38 -9.56 -16.92 8.93
N PRO A 39 -9.88 -16.83 10.24
CA PRO A 39 -9.36 -17.78 11.22
C PRO A 39 -9.89 -19.21 11.01
N ALA A 40 -10.96 -19.35 10.22
CA ALA A 40 -11.63 -20.60 9.92
C ALA A 40 -11.14 -21.29 8.63
N GLY A 41 -10.11 -20.75 7.96
CA GLY A 41 -9.52 -21.40 6.78
C GLY A 41 -9.00 -22.81 7.09
N GLU A 42 -8.75 -23.61 6.06
CA GLU A 42 -8.29 -25.00 6.21
C GLU A 42 -6.82 -25.19 5.80
N GLY A 43 -6.20 -24.16 5.22
CA GLY A 43 -4.78 -24.17 4.82
C GLY A 43 -3.82 -23.68 5.89
N GLN A 44 -2.62 -23.30 5.44
CA GLN A 44 -1.54 -22.80 6.30
C GLN A 44 -1.93 -21.51 7.02
N GLU A 45 -1.40 -21.33 8.23
CA GLU A 45 -1.45 -20.04 8.91
C GLU A 45 -0.35 -19.13 8.38
N ILE A 46 -0.72 -17.89 8.04
CA ILE A 46 0.19 -16.85 7.60
C ILE A 46 0.10 -15.69 8.60
N GLU A 47 1.22 -15.42 9.27
CA GLU A 47 1.37 -14.22 10.09
C GLU A 47 2.27 -13.23 9.36
N LEU A 48 1.75 -12.05 9.03
CA LEU A 48 2.49 -10.93 8.46
C LEU A 48 2.64 -9.83 9.51
N ARG A 49 3.88 -9.51 9.86
CA ARG A 49 4.24 -8.38 10.73
C ARG A 49 4.70 -7.22 9.87
N PHE A 50 3.95 -6.13 9.92
CA PHE A 50 4.28 -4.88 9.26
C PHE A 50 4.85 -3.89 10.28
N TYR A 51 6.05 -3.41 10.00
CA TYR A 51 6.73 -2.37 10.77
C TYR A 51 6.59 -1.05 10.03
N GLY A 52 5.92 -0.08 10.66
CA GLY A 52 5.67 1.24 10.08
C GLY A 52 6.93 2.09 9.94
N GLY A 53 7.21 2.54 8.73
CA GLY A 53 8.36 3.38 8.41
C GLY A 53 8.14 4.88 8.66
N PRO A 54 9.16 5.72 8.38
CA PRO A 54 9.12 7.13 8.68
C PRO A 54 8.11 7.93 7.86
N SER A 55 7.59 7.38 6.74
CA SER A 55 6.57 8.02 5.90
C SER A 55 5.17 7.47 6.11
N LEU A 56 4.97 6.48 7.00
CA LEU A 56 3.66 5.91 7.30
C LEU A 56 2.67 6.99 7.77
N TYR A 57 1.58 7.14 7.01
CA TYR A 57 0.46 8.05 7.30
C TYR A 57 -0.83 7.63 6.57
N TYR A 58 -1.76 6.99 7.29
CA TYR A 58 -3.05 6.51 6.74
C TYR A 58 -2.93 5.75 5.41
N PRO A 59 -2.13 4.67 5.36
CA PRO A 59 -1.96 3.91 4.13
C PRO A 59 -3.25 3.16 3.74
N LEU A 60 -3.34 2.80 2.47
CA LEU A 60 -4.21 1.74 1.99
C LEU A 60 -3.33 0.61 1.49
N MET A 61 -3.77 -0.63 1.68
CA MET A 61 -2.93 -1.79 1.42
C MET A 61 -3.74 -3.01 1.01
N ALA A 62 -3.07 -3.97 0.39
CA ALA A 62 -3.56 -5.32 0.15
C ALA A 62 -2.50 -6.34 0.53
N VAL A 63 -2.94 -7.46 1.11
CA VAL A 63 -2.12 -8.65 1.33
C VAL A 63 -2.81 -9.82 0.65
N TRP A 64 -2.09 -10.56 -0.19
CA TRP A 64 -2.65 -11.70 -0.92
C TRP A 64 -1.59 -12.77 -1.18
N LEU A 65 -2.05 -13.91 -1.70
CA LEU A 65 -1.26 -15.04 -2.10
C LEU A 65 -1.30 -15.21 -3.62
N GLU A 66 -0.16 -15.53 -4.20
CA GLU A 66 -0.03 -15.98 -5.60
C GLU A 66 0.71 -17.33 -5.64
N ASP A 67 0.55 -18.08 -6.73
CA ASP A 67 1.39 -19.26 -6.97
C ASP A 67 2.78 -18.87 -7.49
N GLU A 68 3.60 -19.85 -7.89
CA GLU A 68 4.96 -19.59 -8.36
C GLU A 68 4.95 -18.85 -9.72
N GLU A 69 3.91 -19.07 -10.52
CA GLU A 69 3.66 -18.46 -11.82
C GLU A 69 3.10 -17.03 -11.72
N GLY A 70 2.64 -16.60 -10.55
CA GLY A 70 2.08 -15.27 -10.30
C GLY A 70 0.57 -15.18 -10.51
N GLU A 71 -0.11 -16.33 -10.58
CA GLU A 71 -1.57 -16.38 -10.61
C GLU A 71 -2.13 -16.17 -9.20
N TYR A 72 -3.20 -15.38 -9.12
CA TYR A 72 -3.85 -15.06 -7.86
C TYR A 72 -4.47 -16.30 -7.22
N ILE A 73 -4.15 -16.55 -5.94
CA ILE A 73 -4.76 -17.60 -5.13
C ILE A 73 -5.89 -17.00 -4.28
N GLN A 74 -5.55 -16.09 -3.37
CA GLN A 74 -6.55 -15.49 -2.47
C GLN A 74 -6.06 -14.20 -1.82
N THR A 75 -6.99 -13.35 -1.43
CA THR A 75 -6.73 -12.19 -0.57
C THR A 75 -6.64 -12.66 0.88
N LEU A 76 -5.66 -12.14 1.62
CA LEU A 76 -5.54 -12.34 3.06
C LEU A 76 -6.10 -11.15 3.84
N PHE A 77 -5.87 -9.93 3.32
CA PHE A 77 -6.35 -8.71 3.95
C PHE A 77 -6.48 -7.55 2.97
N VAL A 78 -7.60 -6.82 3.07
CA VAL A 78 -7.75 -5.44 2.58
C VAL A 78 -8.56 -4.62 3.59
N PRO A 79 -8.33 -3.30 3.70
CA PRO A 79 -9.21 -2.44 4.47
C PRO A 79 -10.66 -2.51 4.00
N ARG A 80 -11.62 -2.45 4.93
CA ARG A 80 -13.05 -2.54 4.63
C ARG A 80 -13.49 -1.53 3.56
N ALA A 81 -12.96 -0.31 3.59
CA ALA A 81 -13.28 0.72 2.60
C ALA A 81 -12.86 0.31 1.17
N ILE A 82 -11.74 -0.42 1.03
CA ILE A 82 -11.31 -1.02 -0.24
C ILE A 82 -12.19 -2.21 -0.59
N ALA A 83 -12.47 -3.08 0.38
CA ALA A 83 -13.23 -4.31 0.20
C ALA A 83 -14.62 -4.07 -0.43
N ILE A 84 -15.29 -2.99 -0.05
CA ILE A 84 -16.64 -2.67 -0.54
C ILE A 84 -16.73 -1.43 -1.44
N GLY A 85 -15.61 -0.72 -1.67
CA GLY A 85 -15.59 0.50 -2.48
C GLY A 85 -16.35 1.69 -1.88
N VAL A 86 -16.50 1.73 -0.55
CA VAL A 86 -17.24 2.77 0.17
C VAL A 86 -16.34 3.43 1.20
N PHE A 87 -16.27 4.76 1.15
CA PHE A 87 -15.42 5.55 2.04
C PHE A 87 -16.29 6.40 2.96
N LYS A 88 -15.92 6.45 4.25
CA LYS A 88 -16.59 7.26 5.28
C LYS A 88 -16.74 8.74 4.91
N TYR A 89 -15.81 9.26 4.12
CA TYR A 89 -15.83 10.62 3.57
C TYR A 89 -15.86 10.57 2.04
N GLY A 90 -16.80 9.79 1.50
CA GLY A 90 -16.94 9.53 0.07
C GLY A 90 -17.60 10.69 -0.69
N SER A 91 -18.51 11.43 -0.06
CA SER A 91 -19.20 12.56 -0.69
C SER A 91 -19.31 13.77 0.24
N ASN A 92 -19.22 14.97 -0.33
CA ASN A 92 -19.50 16.25 0.34
C ASN A 92 -20.51 17.10 -0.45
N ALA A 93 -21.31 16.47 -1.33
CA ALA A 93 -22.22 17.17 -2.23
C ALA A 93 -23.25 18.06 -1.50
N THR A 94 -23.55 17.73 -0.24
CA THR A 94 -24.50 18.44 0.61
C THR A 94 -23.82 19.41 1.59
N GLY A 95 -22.51 19.67 1.44
CA GLY A 95 -21.72 20.49 2.38
C GLY A 95 -21.41 19.79 3.71
N LYS A 96 -21.78 18.51 3.86
CA LYS A 96 -21.37 17.63 4.94
C LYS A 96 -20.77 16.36 4.36
N TRP A 97 -19.65 15.93 4.92
CA TRP A 97 -19.04 14.66 4.53
C TRP A 97 -19.90 13.48 4.96
N ILE A 98 -20.25 12.62 4.02
CA ILE A 98 -21.02 11.40 4.23
C ILE A 98 -20.29 10.19 3.66
N GLU A 99 -20.66 9.02 4.18
CA GLU A 99 -20.26 7.75 3.62
C GLU A 99 -20.90 7.60 2.23
N ALA A 100 -20.08 7.28 1.24
CA ALA A 100 -20.55 7.08 -0.13
C ALA A 100 -19.63 6.13 -0.89
N ALA A 101 -20.21 5.44 -1.88
CA ALA A 101 -19.45 4.69 -2.87
C ALA A 101 -18.50 5.65 -3.59
N LYS A 102 -17.21 5.36 -3.50
CA LYS A 102 -16.15 6.13 -4.16
C LYS A 102 -14.99 5.19 -4.39
N ARG A 103 -14.67 4.91 -5.65
CA ARG A 103 -13.50 4.11 -6.01
C ARG A 103 -12.34 5.01 -6.42
N ALA A 104 -11.14 4.54 -6.11
CA ALA A 104 -9.87 5.16 -6.45
C ALA A 104 -8.96 4.07 -7.04
N PRO A 105 -9.17 3.68 -8.31
CA PRO A 105 -8.50 2.51 -8.91
C PRO A 105 -6.96 2.61 -8.88
N GLN A 106 -6.42 3.83 -8.79
CA GLN A 106 -4.99 4.09 -8.65
C GLN A 106 -4.38 3.72 -7.29
N THR A 107 -5.20 3.37 -6.30
CA THR A 107 -4.71 3.09 -4.93
C THR A 107 -4.05 1.70 -4.83
N LEU A 108 -4.69 0.64 -5.32
CA LEU A 108 -4.16 -0.74 -5.28
C LEU A 108 -4.39 -1.48 -6.62
N PRO A 109 -3.90 -0.92 -7.74
CA PRO A 109 -4.21 -1.47 -9.06
C PRO A 109 -3.51 -2.79 -9.34
N PHE A 110 -2.35 -3.08 -8.73
CA PHE A 110 -1.69 -4.36 -8.98
C PHE A 110 -2.51 -5.52 -8.40
N TRP A 111 -2.85 -5.45 -7.12
CA TRP A 111 -3.69 -6.46 -6.45
C TRP A 111 -5.06 -6.59 -7.11
N SER A 112 -5.75 -5.49 -7.38
CA SER A 112 -7.12 -5.56 -7.89
C SER A 112 -7.19 -6.20 -9.28
N HIS A 113 -6.24 -5.89 -10.16
CA HIS A 113 -6.14 -6.55 -11.46
C HIS A 113 -5.76 -8.03 -11.32
N ARG A 114 -4.87 -8.40 -10.39
CA ARG A 114 -4.53 -9.81 -10.10
C ARG A 114 -5.73 -10.60 -9.59
N ARG A 115 -6.57 -10.00 -8.73
CA ARG A 115 -7.84 -10.59 -8.29
C ARG A 115 -8.80 -10.86 -9.46
N GLY A 116 -8.71 -10.12 -10.55
CA GLY A 116 -9.37 -10.44 -11.82
C GLY A 116 -10.88 -10.22 -11.88
N ILE A 117 -11.51 -9.74 -10.81
CA ILE A 117 -12.96 -9.46 -10.78
C ILE A 117 -13.22 -8.07 -11.35
N ARG A 118 -13.77 -8.02 -12.56
CA ARG A 118 -14.07 -6.78 -13.28
C ARG A 118 -15.53 -6.38 -13.08
N ALA A 119 -15.75 -5.18 -12.57
CA ALA A 119 -17.06 -4.57 -12.40
C ALA A 119 -17.68 -4.13 -13.74
N SER A 120 -18.96 -3.77 -13.72
CA SER A 120 -19.71 -3.34 -14.91
C SER A 120 -19.18 -2.07 -15.57
N ASP A 121 -18.51 -1.20 -14.83
CA ASP A 121 -17.84 0.01 -15.35
C ASP A 121 -16.41 -0.27 -15.85
N GLY A 122 -15.99 -1.53 -15.83
CA GLY A 122 -14.71 -1.99 -16.34
C GLY A 122 -13.55 -1.91 -15.34
N LEU A 123 -13.77 -1.37 -14.13
CA LEU A 123 -12.75 -1.32 -13.08
C LEU A 123 -12.59 -2.67 -12.38
N TYR A 124 -11.38 -2.93 -11.89
CA TYR A 124 -11.07 -4.10 -11.06
C TYR A 124 -11.16 -3.83 -9.56
N MET A 125 -11.18 -2.55 -9.17
CA MET A 125 -11.34 -2.16 -7.78
C MET A 125 -12.75 -2.53 -7.27
N PRO A 126 -12.88 -3.15 -6.08
CA PRO A 126 -14.16 -3.61 -5.57
C PRO A 126 -15.21 -2.49 -5.45
N ASP A 127 -16.46 -2.85 -5.64
CA ASP A 127 -17.65 -2.04 -5.40
C ASP A 127 -18.66 -2.82 -4.54
N PRO A 128 -19.79 -2.20 -4.13
CA PRO A 128 -20.79 -2.90 -3.32
C PRO A 128 -21.40 -4.15 -3.97
N ASP A 129 -21.40 -4.23 -5.30
CA ASP A 129 -21.94 -5.38 -6.04
C ASP A 129 -20.91 -6.50 -6.21
N ASN A 130 -19.62 -6.17 -6.17
CA ASN A 130 -18.49 -7.09 -6.34
C ASN A 130 -17.47 -6.98 -5.18
N PRO A 131 -17.90 -7.10 -3.90
CA PRO A 131 -17.04 -6.84 -2.76
C PRO A 131 -16.00 -7.95 -2.58
N VAL A 132 -14.96 -7.66 -1.80
CA VAL A 132 -14.13 -8.70 -1.17
C VAL A 132 -14.91 -9.28 0.00
N ALA A 133 -14.80 -10.60 0.21
CA ALA A 133 -15.47 -11.27 1.32
C ALA A 133 -15.05 -10.65 2.67
N ASP A 134 -16.03 -10.50 3.58
CA ASP A 134 -15.82 -9.84 4.87
C ASP A 134 -14.73 -10.54 5.72
N ALA A 135 -14.57 -11.86 5.54
CA ALA A 135 -13.53 -12.66 6.18
C ALA A 135 -12.10 -12.19 5.91
N TYR A 136 -11.86 -11.46 4.81
CA TYR A 136 -10.55 -10.90 4.44
C TYR A 136 -10.50 -9.38 4.62
N SER A 137 -11.48 -8.78 5.29
CA SER A 137 -11.55 -7.33 5.43
C SER A 137 -11.61 -6.87 6.88
N GLY A 138 -11.13 -5.65 7.14
CA GLY A 138 -11.11 -5.11 8.49
C GLY A 138 -10.82 -3.62 8.56
N ALA A 139 -10.67 -3.10 9.77
CA ALA A 139 -10.25 -1.72 9.97
C ALA A 139 -8.84 -1.50 9.39
N THR A 140 -8.62 -0.34 8.75
CA THR A 140 -7.29 0.03 8.23
C THR A 140 -6.30 0.20 9.38
N PRO A 141 -5.20 -0.58 9.43
CA PRO A 141 -4.13 -0.33 10.38
C PRO A 141 -3.40 0.95 10.00
N VAL A 142 -3.21 1.84 10.98
CA VAL A 142 -2.52 3.13 10.80
C VAL A 142 -1.18 3.20 11.55
N THR A 143 -0.79 2.09 12.17
CA THR A 143 0.46 1.89 12.92
C THR A 143 1.12 0.60 12.44
N SER A 144 2.20 0.17 13.10
CA SER A 144 2.66 -1.21 12.95
C SER A 144 1.54 -2.19 13.30
N PHE A 145 1.52 -3.35 12.67
CA PHE A 145 0.46 -4.34 12.89
C PHE A 145 0.94 -5.77 12.67
N VAL A 146 0.21 -6.70 13.26
CA VAL A 146 0.35 -8.14 13.01
C VAL A 146 -0.94 -8.63 12.38
N LEU A 147 -0.88 -9.02 11.11
CA LEU A 147 -1.95 -9.74 10.45
C LEU A 147 -1.78 -11.24 10.72
N LYS A 148 -2.81 -11.87 11.27
CA LYS A 148 -2.91 -13.33 11.43
C LYS A 148 -4.06 -13.79 10.54
N SER A 149 -3.72 -14.51 9.48
CA SER A 149 -4.69 -15.06 8.53
C SER A 149 -4.44 -16.54 8.32
N ARG A 150 -5.46 -17.25 7.82
CA ARG A 150 -5.30 -18.60 7.31
C ARG A 150 -5.66 -18.66 5.83
N ALA A 151 -4.98 -19.52 5.08
CA ALA A 151 -5.39 -19.84 3.71
C ALA A 151 -6.71 -20.62 3.72
N ASP A 152 -7.54 -20.42 2.69
CA ASP A 152 -8.84 -21.10 2.57
C ASP A 152 -8.64 -22.62 2.44
N ASN A 153 -7.67 -23.01 1.60
CA ASN A 153 -7.30 -24.39 1.30
C ASN A 153 -5.80 -24.59 1.51
N PRO A 154 -5.32 -25.85 1.63
CA PRO A 154 -3.89 -26.15 1.61
C PRO A 154 -3.19 -25.51 0.40
N LEU A 155 -2.12 -24.78 0.67
CA LEU A 155 -1.33 -24.07 -0.35
C LEU A 155 -0.41 -25.03 -1.12
N PRO A 156 -0.02 -24.68 -2.36
CA PRO A 156 1.01 -25.41 -3.07
C PRO A 156 2.34 -25.41 -2.31
N SER A 157 3.25 -26.33 -2.66
CA SER A 157 4.56 -26.46 -2.01
C SER A 157 5.35 -25.16 -2.09
N ARG A 158 5.19 -24.39 -3.17
CA ARG A 158 5.74 -23.05 -3.33
C ARG A 158 4.65 -22.05 -3.67
N PHE A 159 4.71 -20.90 -3.04
CA PHE A 159 3.77 -19.80 -3.27
C PHE A 159 4.43 -18.47 -2.90
N ARG A 160 3.80 -17.36 -3.29
CA ARG A 160 4.23 -16.00 -2.99
C ARG A 160 3.29 -15.37 -1.98
N VAL A 161 3.86 -14.64 -1.02
CA VAL A 161 3.12 -13.69 -0.19
C VAL A 161 3.39 -12.30 -0.70
N MET A 162 2.31 -11.62 -1.07
CA MET A 162 2.32 -10.33 -1.73
C MET A 162 1.78 -9.25 -0.82
N PHE A 163 2.33 -8.04 -0.95
CA PHE A 163 1.90 -6.87 -0.20
C PHE A 163 1.98 -5.62 -1.08
N GLU A 164 0.87 -4.93 -1.30
CA GLU A 164 0.81 -3.66 -2.02
C GLU A 164 0.42 -2.57 -1.03
N VAL A 165 1.13 -1.44 -1.02
CA VAL A 165 0.81 -0.31 -0.16
C VAL A 165 0.88 1.00 -0.91
N ASN A 166 -0.12 1.85 -0.67
CA ASN A 166 -0.23 3.17 -1.23
C ASN A 166 -0.55 4.19 -0.14
N GLN A 167 -0.10 5.41 -0.38
CA GLN A 167 -0.45 6.58 0.38
C GLN A 167 -0.71 7.72 -0.61
N ASN A 168 -1.96 8.19 -0.65
CA ASN A 168 -2.31 9.33 -1.47
C ASN A 168 -1.54 10.58 -1.04
N TRP A 169 -1.42 11.55 -1.95
CA TRP A 169 -0.75 12.83 -1.74
C TRP A 169 0.75 12.71 -1.43
N ASP A 170 1.42 11.70 -1.99
CA ASP A 170 2.84 11.43 -1.74
C ASP A 170 3.73 11.95 -2.88
N TRP A 171 3.85 13.27 -3.00
CA TRP A 171 4.63 13.91 -4.06
C TRP A 171 6.13 13.89 -3.82
N ASN A 172 6.89 13.85 -4.91
CA ASN A 172 8.33 14.12 -4.92
C ASN A 172 8.73 14.89 -6.19
N GLU A 173 10.04 15.06 -6.44
CA GLU A 173 10.55 15.81 -7.60
C GLU A 173 10.16 15.18 -8.96
N TYR A 174 9.90 13.87 -8.98
CA TYR A 174 9.51 13.15 -10.19
C TYR A 174 7.99 12.96 -10.30
N TRP A 175 7.32 12.63 -9.19
CA TRP A 175 5.88 12.36 -9.08
C TRP A 175 5.14 13.61 -8.62
N THR A 176 5.02 14.59 -9.50
CA THR A 176 4.25 15.83 -9.29
C THR A 176 2.76 15.59 -9.58
N ASN A 177 1.87 16.46 -9.10
CA ASN A 177 0.42 16.35 -9.35
C ASN A 177 0.02 16.55 -10.82
N ASP A 178 0.87 17.21 -11.62
CA ASP A 178 0.66 17.55 -13.03
C ASP A 178 1.36 16.59 -14.00
N LYS A 179 2.07 15.56 -13.51
CA LYS A 179 2.76 14.57 -14.36
C LYS A 179 1.84 13.85 -15.34
N TYR A 180 0.57 13.67 -14.98
CA TYR A 180 -0.49 13.15 -15.86
C TYR A 180 -1.63 14.18 -15.96
N PRO A 181 -1.49 15.21 -16.81
CA PRO A 181 -2.47 16.29 -16.91
C PRO A 181 -3.87 15.77 -17.24
N GLY A 182 -4.88 16.25 -16.50
CA GLY A 182 -6.28 15.87 -16.71
C GLY A 182 -6.68 14.50 -16.15
N ASN A 183 -5.75 13.69 -15.67
CA ASN A 183 -6.08 12.41 -15.05
C ASN A 183 -6.57 12.62 -13.61
N ARG A 184 -7.89 12.44 -13.40
CA ARG A 184 -8.55 12.66 -12.11
C ARG A 184 -8.12 11.67 -11.01
N ASN A 185 -7.73 10.46 -11.40
CA ASN A 185 -7.28 9.44 -10.47
C ASN A 185 -5.86 9.77 -9.98
N TYR A 186 -4.98 10.16 -10.90
CA TYR A 186 -3.59 10.48 -10.57
C TYR A 186 -3.42 11.75 -9.73
N LEU A 187 -4.29 12.76 -9.94
CA LEU A 187 -4.16 14.10 -9.34
C LEU A 187 -3.83 14.10 -7.83
N PHE A 188 -4.37 13.12 -7.09
CA PHE A 188 -4.19 12.98 -5.65
C PHE A 188 -3.38 11.74 -5.24
N ASN A 189 -2.86 10.95 -6.19
CA ASN A 189 -2.04 9.78 -5.92
C ASN A 189 -0.57 10.17 -5.72
N ALA A 190 -0.01 10.81 -6.75
CA ALA A 190 1.42 11.10 -6.88
C ALA A 190 2.26 9.82 -6.98
N GLN A 191 3.12 9.50 -6.00
CA GLN A 191 3.89 8.26 -6.03
C GLN A 191 2.95 7.03 -6.10
N PRO A 192 3.18 6.10 -7.04
CA PRO A 192 2.38 4.89 -7.16
C PRO A 192 2.54 3.98 -5.95
N ALA A 193 1.63 3.02 -5.80
CA ALA A 193 1.74 2.00 -4.76
C ALA A 193 3.02 1.17 -4.97
N VAL A 194 3.67 0.78 -3.87
CA VAL A 194 4.83 -0.11 -3.91
C VAL A 194 4.36 -1.53 -3.64
N VAL A 195 4.84 -2.47 -4.44
CA VAL A 195 4.56 -3.90 -4.33
C VAL A 195 5.77 -4.61 -3.74
N TYR A 196 5.52 -5.42 -2.72
CA TYR A 196 6.50 -6.25 -2.04
C TYR A 196 6.13 -7.73 -2.17
N GLU A 197 7.14 -8.58 -2.17
CA GLU A 197 6.99 -10.03 -2.35
C GLU A 197 7.97 -10.81 -1.47
N SER A 198 7.55 -12.01 -1.06
CA SER A 198 8.46 -13.09 -0.66
C SER A 198 7.96 -14.44 -1.15
N ILE A 199 8.88 -15.31 -1.55
CA ILE A 199 8.59 -16.69 -1.97
C ILE A 199 8.72 -17.61 -0.76
N ILE A 200 7.71 -18.44 -0.54
CA ILE A 200 7.65 -19.45 0.51
C ILE A 200 7.81 -20.82 -0.13
N ASP A 201 8.69 -21.63 0.46
CA ASP A 201 8.84 -23.05 0.12
C ASP A 201 8.45 -23.87 1.37
N LEU A 202 7.34 -24.61 1.28
CA LEU A 202 6.81 -25.44 2.36
C LEU A 202 7.70 -26.68 2.63
N ASP A 203 8.50 -27.10 1.68
CA ASP A 203 9.44 -28.22 1.83
C ASP A 203 10.75 -27.76 2.50
N ASP A 204 11.05 -26.46 2.47
CA ASP A 204 12.20 -25.82 3.12
C ASP A 204 11.78 -24.56 3.91
N LEU A 205 10.86 -24.74 4.86
CA LEU A 205 10.32 -23.65 5.67
C LEU A 205 11.41 -22.96 6.50
N LYS A 206 11.47 -21.63 6.37
CA LYS A 206 12.34 -20.75 7.16
C LYS A 206 11.59 -20.22 8.38
N GLU A 207 12.34 -19.84 9.40
CA GLU A 207 11.79 -19.19 10.60
C GLU A 207 11.04 -17.90 10.25
N ARG A 208 11.57 -17.13 9.30
CA ARG A 208 11.00 -15.87 8.85
C ARG A 208 11.38 -15.55 7.41
N TYR A 209 10.50 -14.83 6.73
CA TYR A 209 10.64 -14.37 5.36
C TYR A 209 10.53 -12.85 5.34
N LEU A 210 11.47 -12.18 4.70
CA LEU A 210 11.43 -10.73 4.53
C LEU A 210 10.85 -10.42 3.16
N LEU A 211 9.74 -9.67 3.12
CA LEU A 211 9.19 -9.17 1.87
C LEU A 211 10.08 -8.04 1.35
N LYS A 212 10.42 -8.12 0.06
CA LYS A 212 11.28 -7.15 -0.62
C LYS A 212 10.45 -6.35 -1.62
N PRO A 213 10.71 -5.04 -1.80
CA PRO A 213 10.05 -4.28 -2.85
C PRO A 213 10.49 -4.84 -4.21
N VAL A 214 9.52 -5.21 -5.05
CA VAL A 214 9.75 -5.79 -6.38
C VAL A 214 9.35 -4.86 -7.52
N GLY A 215 8.61 -3.80 -7.21
CA GLY A 215 8.23 -2.78 -8.17
C GLY A 215 7.16 -1.84 -7.63
N HIS A 216 6.65 -0.98 -8.49
CA HIS A 216 5.50 -0.14 -8.22
C HIS A 216 4.38 -0.43 -9.21
N SER A 217 3.14 -0.14 -8.81
CA SER A 217 1.96 -0.36 -9.64
C SER A 217 1.68 0.83 -10.57
N HIS A 218 0.65 0.71 -11.42
CA HIS A 218 0.34 1.75 -12.40
C HIS A 218 -0.16 3.04 -11.72
N PRO A 219 0.45 4.22 -11.97
CA PRO A 219 0.19 5.44 -11.20
C PRO A 219 -1.23 6.00 -11.37
N THR A 220 -1.91 5.68 -12.47
CA THR A 220 -3.31 6.07 -12.74
C THR A 220 -4.33 4.98 -12.41
N GLY A 221 -3.86 3.76 -12.12
CA GLY A 221 -4.68 2.57 -11.93
C GLY A 221 -5.34 1.99 -13.19
N GLU A 222 -4.82 2.31 -14.38
CA GLU A 222 -5.36 1.83 -15.66
C GLU A 222 -5.03 0.35 -15.94
N THR A 223 -3.89 -0.13 -15.45
CA THR A 223 -3.42 -1.50 -15.67
C THR A 223 -2.91 -2.13 -14.36
N GLY A 224 -2.83 -3.47 -14.36
CA GLY A 224 -2.17 -4.26 -13.32
C GLY A 224 -0.69 -4.53 -13.61
N GLU A 225 -0.02 -3.65 -14.36
CA GLU A 225 1.39 -3.81 -14.69
C GLU A 225 2.28 -3.53 -13.47
N LEU A 226 3.37 -4.30 -13.35
CA LEU A 226 4.40 -4.09 -12.33
C LEU A 226 5.62 -3.44 -12.97
N PHE A 227 5.93 -2.22 -12.54
CA PHE A 227 7.12 -1.48 -12.97
C PHE A 227 8.25 -1.73 -11.99
N THR A 228 9.31 -2.39 -12.44
CA THR A 228 10.42 -2.81 -11.55
C THR A 228 11.43 -1.70 -11.26
N ASP A 229 11.42 -0.61 -12.04
CA ASP A 229 12.26 0.55 -11.77
C ASP A 229 11.70 1.38 -10.61
N LEU A 230 12.38 1.29 -9.47
CA LEU A 230 12.05 2.04 -8.25
C LEU A 230 12.88 3.32 -8.07
N SER A 231 13.73 3.69 -9.04
CA SER A 231 14.68 4.80 -8.90
C SER A 231 14.03 6.17 -8.65
N THR A 232 12.76 6.31 -9.02
CA THR A 232 11.97 7.54 -8.85
C THR A 232 11.10 7.53 -7.60
N ILE A 233 11.05 6.40 -6.88
CA ILE A 233 10.25 6.24 -5.66
C ILE A 233 11.10 6.63 -4.46
N THR A 234 10.56 7.47 -3.57
CA THR A 234 11.24 8.01 -2.39
C THR A 234 10.47 7.68 -1.12
N THR A 235 9.52 8.52 -0.72
CA THR A 235 8.77 8.40 0.53
C THR A 235 7.82 7.22 0.54
N ALA A 236 7.35 6.74 -0.62
CA ALA A 236 6.52 5.53 -0.68
C ALA A 236 7.29 4.27 -0.25
N LEU A 237 8.59 4.16 -0.57
CA LEU A 237 9.46 3.08 -0.07
C LEU A 237 9.72 3.17 1.44
N GLN A 238 9.40 4.30 2.06
CA GLN A 238 9.56 4.55 3.49
C GLN A 238 8.25 4.41 4.27
N ILE A 239 7.16 3.96 3.63
CA ILE A 239 5.90 3.63 4.32
C ILE A 239 6.10 2.39 5.19
N ALA A 240 6.77 1.37 4.66
CA ALA A 240 7.18 0.18 5.38
C ALA A 240 8.65 0.29 5.77
N ASP A 241 8.97 0.10 7.06
CA ASP A 241 10.35 -0.12 7.50
C ASP A 241 10.78 -1.56 7.18
N SER A 242 9.93 -2.52 7.53
CA SER A 242 10.08 -3.91 7.16
C SER A 242 8.75 -4.65 7.18
N ILE A 243 8.68 -5.75 6.44
CA ILE A 243 7.51 -6.62 6.37
C ILE A 243 7.99 -8.06 6.49
N VAL A 244 7.61 -8.73 7.56
CA VAL A 244 8.11 -10.05 7.91
C VAL A 244 6.95 -11.04 7.91
N VAL A 245 7.12 -12.15 7.22
CA VAL A 245 6.14 -13.24 7.18
C VAL A 245 6.69 -14.46 7.92
N THR A 246 5.80 -15.13 8.64
CA THR A 246 6.00 -16.48 9.16
C THR A 246 4.83 -17.35 8.73
N VAL A 247 5.11 -18.61 8.43
CA VAL A 247 4.13 -19.58 7.94
C VAL A 247 4.15 -20.80 8.84
N LYS A 248 2.98 -21.30 9.21
CA LYS A 248 2.83 -22.56 9.96
C LYS A 248 1.98 -23.54 9.17
N LYS A 249 2.40 -24.81 9.21
CA LYS A 249 1.67 -25.94 8.65
C LYS A 249 0.49 -26.34 9.54
#